data_AF-A0A2S2NUK9-F1
#
_entry.id   AF-A0A2S2NUK9-F1
#
_cell.length_a   1.000
_cell.length_b   1.000
_cell.length_c   1.000
_cell.angle_alpha   90.00
_cell.angle_beta   90.00
_cell.angle_gamma   90.00
#
_symmetry.space_group_name_H-M   'P 1'
#
loop_
_entity.id
_entity.type
_entity.pdbx_description
1 polymer ?
#
loop_
_entity_poly.entity_id
_entity_poly.type
_entity_poly.pdbx_seq_one_letter_code
_entity_poly.pdbx_strand_id
1 'polypeptide(L)'
;HKKIFVKAANKLRKIHMIWKNKRYKISQDLKRKKQIELKMLAEYLFKDKKCSYECNTRSLFLNERLNSLEKYLKMTFMRTLNEKYVYGVKVIKFDRKGYKRRTRLLILTNKSFCLNKILKNKLRLKEKIPLDLIQKLEVTSGMDNFLLIKISPQYKHNKGDIILEVPYLIEFVTKFINISGNYKLLNINKLGVNKKLLHDIKGCKSGVIELKEHNSTPSITKDKYKNLIVCG
;
A
#
# COMPACT_ATOMS: atom_id res chain seq x y z
N HIS A 1 -26.86 -8.64 -52.27
CA HIS A 1 -25.84 -9.59 -51.77
C HIS A 1 -24.93 -9.03 -50.67
N LYS A 2 -24.09 -7.99 -50.87
CA LYS A 2 -23.17 -7.46 -49.84
C LYS A 2 -23.83 -7.11 -48.48
N LYS A 3 -25.01 -6.46 -48.47
CA LYS A 3 -25.73 -6.11 -47.23
C LYS A 3 -26.11 -7.33 -46.37
N ILE A 4 -26.38 -8.48 -46.98
CA ILE A 4 -26.75 -9.72 -46.29
C ILE A 4 -25.52 -10.31 -45.59
N PHE A 5 -24.37 -10.35 -46.26
CA PHE A 5 -23.11 -10.81 -45.68
C PHE A 5 -22.64 -9.94 -44.52
N VAL A 6 -22.79 -8.61 -44.60
CA VAL A 6 -22.49 -7.71 -43.49
C VAL A 6 -23.40 -7.97 -42.28
N LYS A 7 -24.70 -8.20 -42.52
CA LYS A 7 -25.65 -8.53 -41.45
C LYS A 7 -25.33 -9.88 -40.78
N ALA A 8 -24.94 -10.89 -41.56
CA ALA A 8 -24.50 -12.18 -41.05
C ALA A 8 -23.19 -12.08 -40.25
N ALA A 9 -22.20 -11.37 -40.76
CA ALA A 9 -20.92 -11.13 -40.09
C ALA A 9 -21.09 -10.43 -38.73
N ASN A 10 -21.95 -9.40 -38.66
CA ASN A 10 -22.25 -8.73 -37.39
C ASN A 10 -22.92 -9.65 -36.38
N LYS A 11 -23.84 -10.51 -36.84
CA LYS A 11 -24.52 -11.49 -35.96
C LYS A 11 -23.54 -12.55 -35.44
N LEU A 12 -22.69 -13.09 -36.31
CA LEU A 12 -21.63 -14.02 -35.94
C LEU A 12 -20.62 -13.40 -34.98
N ARG A 13 -20.21 -12.15 -35.19
CA ARG A 13 -19.32 -11.40 -34.29
C ARG A 13 -19.92 -11.28 -32.89
N LYS A 14 -21.22 -10.98 -32.79
CA LYS A 14 -21.94 -10.91 -31.50
C LYS A 14 -21.96 -12.28 -30.79
N ILE A 15 -22.29 -13.35 -31.51
CA ILE A 15 -22.30 -14.72 -30.97
C ILE A 15 -20.89 -15.13 -30.49
N HIS A 16 -19.87 -14.88 -31.31
CA HIS A 16 -18.48 -15.19 -30.99
C HIS A 16 -17.99 -14.43 -29.75
N MET A 17 -18.30 -13.14 -29.64
CA MET A 17 -17.96 -12.32 -28.47
C MET A 17 -18.59 -12.88 -27.19
N ILE A 18 -19.87 -13.25 -27.23
CA ILE A 18 -20.57 -13.86 -26.07
C ILE A 18 -19.91 -15.20 -25.70
N TRP A 19 -19.65 -16.06 -26.67
CA TRP A 19 -18.99 -17.34 -26.43
C TRP A 19 -17.59 -17.17 -25.84
N LYS A 20 -16.79 -16.23 -26.37
CA LYS A 20 -15.45 -15.91 -25.86
C LYS A 20 -15.50 -15.43 -24.42
N ASN A 21 -16.45 -14.54 -24.09
CA ASN A 21 -16.65 -14.06 -22.72
C ASN A 21 -17.08 -15.18 -21.76
N LYS A 22 -17.98 -16.08 -22.20
CA LYS A 22 -18.40 -17.24 -21.41
C LYS A 22 -17.23 -18.19 -21.16
N ARG A 23 -16.46 -18.54 -22.20
CA ARG A 23 -15.26 -19.39 -22.05
C ARG A 23 -14.25 -18.76 -21.11
N TYR A 24 -13.98 -17.47 -21.26
CA TYR A 24 -13.07 -16.75 -20.37
C TYR A 24 -13.52 -16.84 -18.91
N LYS A 25 -14.80 -16.56 -18.62
CA LYS A 25 -15.39 -16.65 -17.27
C LYS A 25 -15.30 -18.07 -16.68
N ILE A 26 -15.54 -19.10 -17.49
CA ILE A 26 -15.48 -20.52 -17.06
C ILE A 26 -14.02 -20.94 -16.78
N SER A 27 -13.08 -20.49 -17.61
CA SER A 27 -11.65 -20.84 -17.49
C SER A 27 -10.89 -20.09 -16.40
N GLN A 28 -11.50 -19.08 -15.76
CA GLN A 28 -10.81 -18.26 -14.79
C GLN A 28 -10.68 -18.96 -13.44
N ASP A 29 -9.43 -19.22 -13.02
CA ASP A 29 -9.10 -19.51 -11.63
C ASP A 29 -9.46 -18.30 -10.74
N LEU A 30 -10.10 -18.55 -9.60
CA LEU A 30 -10.43 -17.55 -8.58
C LEU A 30 -9.20 -16.73 -8.17
N LYS A 31 -8.02 -17.36 -8.10
CA LYS A 31 -6.76 -16.67 -7.80
C LYS A 31 -6.41 -15.66 -8.87
N ARG A 32 -6.54 -16.04 -10.15
CA ARG A 32 -6.27 -15.16 -11.30
C ARG A 32 -7.27 -14.02 -11.38
N LYS A 33 -8.55 -14.28 -11.13
CA LYS A 33 -9.59 -13.25 -11.07
C LYS A 33 -9.26 -12.20 -10.01
N LYS A 34 -8.97 -12.63 -8.78
CA LYS A 34 -8.60 -11.73 -7.68
C LYS A 34 -7.33 -10.93 -7.98
N GLN A 35 -6.36 -11.55 -8.66
CA GLN A 35 -5.13 -10.89 -9.10
C GLN A 35 -5.41 -9.77 -10.11
N ILE A 36 -6.31 -10.01 -11.07
CA ILE A 36 -6.73 -9.00 -12.05
C ILE A 36 -7.48 -7.87 -11.37
N GLU A 37 -8.43 -8.17 -10.48
CA GLU A 37 -9.19 -7.16 -9.72
C GLU A 37 -8.27 -6.23 -8.93
N LEU A 38 -7.27 -6.80 -8.21
CA LEU A 38 -6.29 -6.00 -7.49
C LEU A 38 -5.43 -5.14 -8.43
N LYS A 39 -5.07 -5.65 -9.61
CA LYS A 39 -4.29 -4.88 -10.58
C LYS A 39 -5.10 -3.74 -11.22
N MET A 40 -6.37 -3.97 -11.52
CA MET A 40 -7.29 -2.93 -11.98
C MET A 40 -7.46 -1.84 -10.92
N LEU A 41 -7.59 -2.24 -9.65
CA LEU A 41 -7.63 -1.29 -8.54
C LEU A 41 -6.32 -0.48 -8.44
N ALA A 42 -5.16 -1.12 -8.54
CA ALA A 42 -3.87 -0.43 -8.54
C ALA A 42 -3.77 0.57 -9.70
N GLU A 43 -4.23 0.19 -10.90
CA GLU A 43 -4.28 1.06 -12.06
C GLU A 43 -5.12 2.31 -11.80
N TYR A 44 -6.34 2.13 -11.31
CA TYR A 44 -7.23 3.25 -10.96
C TYR A 44 -6.61 4.20 -9.92
N LEU A 45 -5.90 3.65 -8.94
CA LEU A 45 -5.30 4.42 -7.85
C LEU A 45 -4.05 5.18 -8.26
N PHE A 46 -3.17 4.60 -9.09
CA PHE A 46 -1.80 5.08 -9.28
C PHE A 46 -1.42 5.45 -10.71
N LYS A 47 -2.13 4.95 -11.72
CA LYS A 47 -1.83 5.27 -13.13
C LYS A 47 -1.87 6.79 -13.33
N ASP A 48 -0.85 7.31 -14.01
CA ASP A 48 -0.63 8.74 -14.28
C ASP A 48 -0.54 9.65 -13.05
N LYS A 49 -0.51 9.07 -11.83
CA LYS A 49 -0.45 9.81 -10.55
C LYS A 49 0.84 9.55 -9.78
N LYS A 50 1.46 8.38 -9.95
CA LYS A 50 2.72 8.01 -9.32
C LYS A 50 3.70 7.40 -10.32
N CYS A 51 4.89 7.98 -10.45
CA CYS A 51 5.90 7.57 -11.43
C CYS A 51 6.30 6.10 -11.27
N SER A 52 6.43 5.59 -10.03
CA SER A 52 6.83 4.19 -9.82
C SER A 52 5.78 3.16 -10.20
N TYR A 53 4.57 3.59 -10.59
CA TYR A 53 3.54 2.67 -11.06
C TYR A 53 3.96 1.93 -12.31
N GLU A 54 4.48 2.63 -13.32
CA GLU A 54 4.81 2.04 -14.63
C GLU A 54 5.83 0.90 -14.49
N CYS A 55 6.87 1.09 -13.69
CA CYS A 55 7.88 0.06 -13.42
C CYS A 55 7.30 -1.16 -12.68
N ASN A 56 6.31 -0.96 -11.80
CA ASN A 56 5.71 -2.02 -10.99
C ASN A 56 4.59 -2.80 -11.69
N THR A 57 4.09 -2.31 -12.83
CA THR A 57 2.95 -2.92 -13.55
C THR A 57 3.18 -4.39 -13.89
N ARG A 58 4.40 -4.75 -14.29
CA ARG A 58 4.80 -6.10 -14.77
C ARG A 58 4.82 -7.17 -13.67
N SER A 59 5.01 -6.79 -12.41
CA SER A 59 5.16 -7.76 -11.31
C SER A 59 3.80 -8.22 -10.77
N LEU A 60 3.63 -9.52 -10.49
CA LEU A 60 2.41 -10.01 -9.82
C LEU A 60 2.43 -9.60 -8.33
N PHE A 61 1.25 -9.38 -7.77
CA PHE A 61 1.09 -9.17 -6.34
C PHE A 61 1.16 -10.51 -5.63
N LEU A 62 1.95 -10.58 -4.56
CA LEU A 62 2.16 -11.82 -3.82
C LEU A 62 1.37 -11.80 -2.52
N ASN A 63 0.85 -12.93 -2.05
CA ASN A 63 0.12 -12.92 -0.77
C ASN A 63 0.99 -12.49 0.42
N GLU A 64 2.31 -12.65 0.34
CA GLU A 64 3.23 -12.32 1.41
C GLU A 64 4.65 -12.07 0.88
N ARG A 65 5.30 -11.01 1.40
CA ARG A 65 6.69 -10.61 1.14
C ARG A 65 7.54 -10.82 2.39
N LEU A 66 7.52 -12.07 2.87
CA LEU A 66 8.16 -12.50 4.12
C LEU A 66 9.14 -13.65 3.85
N ASN A 67 10.27 -13.67 4.55
CA ASN A 67 11.23 -14.77 4.48
C ASN A 67 10.72 -16.00 5.27
N SER A 68 11.37 -17.16 5.12
CA SER A 68 10.99 -18.41 5.79
C SER A 68 10.84 -18.27 7.31
N LEU A 69 11.83 -17.65 7.97
CA LEU A 69 11.78 -17.35 9.40
C LEU A 69 10.60 -16.43 9.75
N GLU A 70 10.40 -15.35 9.01
CA GLU A 70 9.34 -14.38 9.27
C GLU A 70 7.95 -14.99 9.09
N LYS A 71 7.77 -15.89 8.12
CA LYS A 71 6.54 -16.67 7.93
C LYS A 71 6.25 -17.55 9.14
N TYR A 72 7.26 -18.25 9.67
CA TYR A 72 7.10 -19.05 10.89
C TYR A 72 6.66 -18.19 12.08
N LEU A 73 7.35 -17.07 12.31
CA LEU A 73 7.00 -16.17 13.41
C LEU A 73 5.60 -15.57 13.26
N LYS A 74 5.22 -15.22 12.02
CA LYS A 74 3.88 -14.72 11.70
C LYS A 74 2.81 -15.74 12.09
N MET A 75 3.00 -17.04 11.82
CA MET A 75 1.98 -18.06 12.17
C MET A 75 1.68 -18.05 13.67
N THR A 76 2.71 -18.04 14.52
CA THR A 76 2.54 -17.99 15.98
C THR A 76 1.88 -16.69 16.42
N PHE A 77 2.27 -15.57 15.82
CA PHE A 77 1.66 -14.27 16.11
C PHE A 77 0.18 -14.20 15.69
N MET A 78 -0.16 -14.73 14.51
CA MET A 78 -1.54 -14.78 14.03
C MET A 78 -2.42 -15.67 14.91
N ARG A 79 -1.89 -16.70 15.58
CA ARG A 79 -2.68 -17.46 16.58
C ARG A 79 -3.12 -16.61 17.77
N THR A 80 -2.37 -15.57 18.11
CA THR A 80 -2.74 -14.62 19.17
C THR A 80 -3.77 -13.59 18.71
N LEU A 81 -3.91 -13.40 17.40
CA LEU A 81 -4.85 -12.47 16.79
C LEU A 81 -6.03 -13.26 16.22
N ASN A 82 -7.23 -13.09 16.78
CA ASN A 82 -8.44 -13.68 16.21
C ASN A 82 -8.91 -12.93 14.94
N GLU A 83 -8.01 -12.75 13.98
CA GLU A 83 -8.16 -11.95 12.76
C GLU A 83 -7.58 -12.70 11.56
N LYS A 84 -8.13 -12.45 10.36
CA LYS A 84 -7.68 -13.11 9.14
C LYS A 84 -6.46 -12.37 8.57
N TYR A 85 -5.38 -13.11 8.36
CA TYR A 85 -4.18 -12.59 7.70
C TYR A 85 -4.49 -12.16 6.26
N VAL A 86 -3.94 -11.02 5.83
CA VAL A 86 -4.07 -10.56 4.44
C VAL A 86 -2.72 -10.34 3.77
N TYR A 87 -1.80 -9.65 4.43
CA TYR A 87 -0.51 -9.33 3.83
C TYR A 87 0.57 -9.07 4.88
N GLY A 88 1.83 -9.27 4.49
CA GLY A 88 2.97 -9.12 5.38
C GLY A 88 4.21 -8.70 4.60
N VAL A 89 4.94 -7.73 5.13
CA VAL A 89 6.13 -7.17 4.51
C VAL A 89 7.06 -6.56 5.57
N LYS A 90 8.36 -6.65 5.35
CA LYS A 90 9.35 -5.94 6.17
C LYS A 90 9.42 -4.47 5.75
N VAL A 91 9.33 -3.56 6.71
CA VAL A 91 9.30 -2.12 6.48
C VAL A 91 10.30 -1.40 7.38
N ILE A 92 10.60 -0.15 7.03
CA ILE A 92 11.39 0.74 7.86
C ILE A 92 10.46 1.80 8.42
N LYS A 93 10.31 1.80 9.73
CA LYS A 93 9.56 2.83 10.46
C LYS A 93 10.48 3.97 10.85
N PHE A 94 10.02 5.21 10.69
CA PHE A 94 10.69 6.38 11.23
C PHE A 94 10.06 6.78 12.55
N ASP A 95 10.88 6.95 13.59
CA ASP A 95 10.41 7.49 14.87
C ASP A 95 9.93 8.94 14.67
N ARG A 96 8.73 9.27 15.17
CA ARG A 96 8.12 10.62 15.00
C ARG A 96 9.02 11.75 15.48
N LYS A 97 9.79 11.48 16.54
CA LYS A 97 10.82 12.38 17.07
C LYS A 97 12.18 11.92 16.54
N GLY A 98 12.85 12.80 15.80
CA GLY A 98 14.21 12.61 15.34
C GLY A 98 14.39 11.59 14.20
N TYR A 99 13.29 11.03 13.66
CA TYR A 99 13.27 10.23 12.43
C TYR A 99 14.26 9.07 12.38
N LYS A 100 14.52 8.43 13.53
CA LYS A 100 15.38 7.24 13.59
C LYS A 100 14.73 6.09 12.84
N ARG A 101 15.48 5.47 11.93
CA ARG A 101 15.07 4.30 11.15
C ARG A 101 15.00 3.06 12.05
N ARG A 102 13.89 2.34 12.01
CA ARG A 102 13.64 1.11 12.78
C ARG A 102 13.02 0.06 11.87
N THR A 103 13.70 -1.05 11.67
CA THR A 103 13.13 -2.19 10.94
C THR A 103 11.98 -2.80 11.73
N ARG A 104 10.85 -3.03 11.05
CA ARG A 104 9.63 -3.63 11.61
C ARG A 104 9.02 -4.61 10.61
N LEU A 105 8.31 -5.59 11.15
CA LEU A 105 7.46 -6.47 10.35
C LEU A 105 6.04 -5.92 10.36
N LEU A 106 5.57 -5.48 9.19
CA LEU A 106 4.21 -5.03 8.97
C LEU A 106 3.35 -6.26 8.69
N ILE A 107 2.29 -6.44 9.46
CA ILE A 107 1.26 -7.45 9.24
C ILE A 107 -0.08 -6.73 9.09
N LEU A 108 -0.71 -6.92 7.93
CA LEU A 108 -2.04 -6.44 7.61
C LEU A 108 -3.02 -7.60 7.74
N THR A 109 -4.05 -7.40 8.56
CA THR A 109 -5.16 -8.32 8.71
C THR A 109 -6.43 -7.71 8.11
N ASN A 110 -7.55 -8.42 8.18
CA ASN A 110 -8.84 -7.90 7.74
C ASN A 110 -9.42 -6.80 8.66
N LYS A 111 -8.90 -6.63 9.88
CA LYS A 111 -9.41 -5.66 10.87
C LYS A 111 -8.37 -4.66 11.34
N SER A 112 -7.09 -5.01 11.29
CA SER A 112 -6.05 -4.18 11.88
C SER A 112 -4.75 -4.17 11.08
N PHE A 113 -4.02 -3.09 11.29
CA PHE A 113 -2.67 -2.86 10.86
C PHE A 113 -1.73 -3.04 12.06
N CYS A 114 -0.79 -3.98 11.98
CA CYS A 114 0.14 -4.30 13.06
C CYS A 114 1.60 -4.04 12.65
N LEU A 115 2.34 -3.31 13.49
CA LEU A 115 3.79 -3.20 13.41
C LEU A 115 4.45 -3.99 14.53
N ASN A 116 5.32 -4.91 14.13
CA ASN A 116 5.95 -5.87 15.03
C ASN A 116 7.47 -5.70 15.00
N LYS A 117 8.12 -6.00 16.12
CA LYS A 117 9.57 -6.13 16.20
C LYS A 117 9.91 -7.60 16.42
N ILE A 118 10.81 -8.14 15.61
CA ILE A 118 11.41 -9.46 15.86
C ILE A 118 12.37 -9.30 17.05
N LEU A 119 12.12 -10.04 18.11
CA LEU A 119 12.95 -10.06 19.32
C LEU A 119 13.04 -11.50 19.84
N LYS A 120 14.26 -12.02 20.02
CA LYS A 120 14.51 -13.39 20.50
C LYS A 120 13.67 -14.43 19.73
N ASN A 121 13.68 -14.37 18.40
CA ASN A 121 12.87 -15.22 17.51
C ASN A 121 11.38 -15.26 17.86
N LYS A 122 10.81 -14.14 18.30
CA LYS A 122 9.36 -13.95 18.48
C LYS A 122 8.95 -12.59 17.93
N LEU A 123 7.73 -12.50 17.40
CA LEU A 123 7.14 -11.20 17.04
C LEU A 123 6.55 -10.54 18.27
N ARG A 124 7.16 -9.44 18.67
CA ARG A 124 6.60 -8.57 19.71
C ARG A 124 5.81 -7.46 19.06
N LEU A 125 4.50 -7.43 19.33
CA LEU A 125 3.63 -6.35 18.91
C LEU A 125 4.10 -5.02 19.51
N LYS A 126 4.20 -4.00 18.66
CA LYS A 126 4.58 -2.65 19.09
C LYS A 126 3.45 -1.67 18.92
N GLU A 127 2.75 -1.75 17.79
CA GLU A 127 1.59 -0.91 17.49
C GLU A 127 0.57 -1.76 16.74
N LYS A 128 -0.68 -1.71 17.19
CA LYS A 128 -1.86 -2.28 16.51
C LYS A 128 -2.86 -1.15 16.32
N ILE A 129 -3.31 -0.96 15.09
CA ILE A 129 -4.25 0.08 14.71
C ILE A 129 -5.40 -0.57 13.95
N PRO A 130 -6.63 -0.50 14.46
CA PRO A 130 -7.83 -0.85 13.71
C PRO A 130 -7.90 -0.08 12.38
N LEU A 131 -8.29 -0.74 11.30
CA LEU A 131 -8.37 -0.11 9.97
C LEU A 131 -9.36 1.06 9.95
N ASP A 132 -10.43 0.96 10.73
CA ASP A 132 -11.48 2.00 10.84
C ASP A 132 -10.96 3.32 11.45
N LEU A 133 -9.83 3.27 12.16
CA LEU A 133 -9.20 4.45 12.76
C LEU A 133 -8.16 5.11 11.86
N ILE A 134 -7.88 4.53 10.67
CA ILE A 134 -6.96 5.11 9.69
C ILE A 134 -7.75 6.08 8.82
N GLN A 135 -7.37 7.35 8.86
CA GLN A 135 -8.07 8.42 8.14
C GLN A 135 -7.54 8.63 6.73
N LYS A 136 -6.21 8.62 6.55
CA LYS A 136 -5.57 8.83 5.25
C LYS A 136 -4.28 8.04 5.12
N LEU A 137 -3.99 7.63 3.89
CA LEU A 137 -2.71 7.14 3.43
C LEU A 137 -2.12 8.20 2.51
N GLU A 138 -1.05 8.84 2.95
CA GLU A 138 -0.36 9.88 2.20
C GLU A 138 0.91 9.28 1.60
N VAL A 139 0.96 9.29 0.27
CA VAL A 139 2.13 8.89 -0.53
C VAL A 139 2.56 10.07 -1.39
N THR A 140 3.71 9.94 -2.06
CA THR A 140 4.22 10.90 -3.03
C THR A 140 3.94 10.46 -4.47
N SER A 141 4.01 11.41 -5.41
CA SER A 141 3.94 11.14 -6.84
C SER A 141 5.23 10.55 -7.44
N GLY A 142 6.35 10.54 -6.72
CA GLY A 142 7.65 10.14 -7.25
C GLY A 142 7.92 8.64 -7.26
N MET A 143 9.19 8.30 -7.45
CA MET A 143 9.70 6.92 -7.49
C MET A 143 9.95 6.31 -6.11
N ASP A 144 9.82 7.10 -5.04
CA ASP A 144 10.08 6.66 -3.68
C ASP A 144 8.99 5.72 -3.10
N ASN A 145 9.36 5.15 -1.95
CA ASN A 145 8.58 4.17 -1.19
C ASN A 145 7.99 4.75 0.11
N PHE A 146 7.80 6.06 0.18
CA PHE A 146 7.27 6.75 1.35
C PHE A 146 5.79 6.48 1.56
N LEU A 147 5.42 6.29 2.83
CA LEU A 147 4.04 6.22 3.28
C LEU A 147 3.89 6.91 4.63
N LEU A 148 3.03 7.91 4.70
CA LEU A 148 2.47 8.41 5.96
C LEU A 148 1.06 7.86 6.15
N ILE A 149 0.80 7.31 7.33
CA ILE A 149 -0.52 6.85 7.75
C ILE A 149 -1.05 7.85 8.79
N LYS A 150 -2.08 8.60 8.41
CA LYS A 150 -2.79 9.52 9.31
C LYS A 150 -3.83 8.77 10.12
N ILE A 151 -3.76 8.92 11.44
CA ILE A 151 -4.58 8.15 12.36
C ILE A 151 -5.54 9.10 13.07
N SER A 152 -6.77 8.64 13.26
CA SER A 152 -7.80 9.43 13.92
C SER A 152 -7.36 9.88 15.32
N PRO A 153 -7.53 11.17 15.67
CA PRO A 153 -7.19 11.68 16.99
C PRO A 153 -8.05 11.03 18.09
N GLN A 154 -9.21 10.47 17.72
CA GLN A 154 -10.09 9.72 18.63
C GLN A 154 -9.42 8.45 19.18
N TYR A 155 -8.36 7.94 18.52
CA TYR A 155 -7.67 6.75 18.96
C TYR A 155 -6.70 7.04 20.12
N LYS A 156 -7.22 6.95 21.35
CA LYS A 156 -6.51 7.29 22.59
C LYS A 156 -5.18 6.55 22.79
N HIS A 157 -5.08 5.31 22.31
CA HIS A 157 -3.89 4.47 22.46
C HIS A 157 -2.76 4.81 21.48
N ASN A 158 -3.05 5.59 20.44
CA ASN A 158 -2.03 5.96 19.48
C ASN A 158 -1.31 7.25 19.88
N LYS A 159 -0.03 7.28 19.53
CA LYS A 159 0.92 8.33 19.91
C LYS A 159 1.13 9.35 18.76
N GLY A 160 0.25 9.33 17.75
CA GLY A 160 0.34 10.14 16.53
C GLY A 160 0.53 9.32 15.25
N ASP A 161 0.74 9.98 14.13
CA ASP A 161 0.80 9.36 12.80
C ASP A 161 2.00 8.42 12.62
N ILE A 162 1.96 7.56 11.60
CA ILE A 162 3.02 6.59 11.34
C ILE A 162 3.70 6.87 10.01
N ILE A 163 5.01 7.02 10.05
CA ILE A 163 5.85 7.22 8.88
C ILE A 163 6.61 5.94 8.56
N LEU A 164 6.49 5.47 7.32
CA LEU A 164 7.08 4.22 6.83
C LEU A 164 7.78 4.42 5.49
N GLU A 165 8.79 3.60 5.27
CA GLU A 165 9.31 3.25 3.95
C GLU A 165 8.91 1.80 3.67
N VAL A 166 8.14 1.59 2.60
CA VAL A 166 7.51 0.31 2.24
C VAL A 166 8.02 -0.14 0.87
N PRO A 167 8.89 -1.16 0.78
CA PRO A 167 9.52 -1.56 -0.50
C PRO A 167 8.51 -1.92 -1.62
N TYR A 168 7.36 -2.49 -1.25
CA TYR A 168 6.29 -2.86 -2.18
C TYR A 168 5.06 -1.95 -1.94
N LEU A 169 5.28 -0.63 -1.98
CA LEU A 169 4.30 0.37 -1.58
C LEU A 169 2.96 0.25 -2.33
N ILE A 170 3.00 0.18 -3.66
CA ILE A 170 1.81 0.10 -4.52
C ILE A 170 1.01 -1.16 -4.20
N GLU A 171 1.69 -2.29 -4.05
CA GLU A 171 1.07 -3.56 -3.67
C GLU A 171 0.41 -3.48 -2.29
N PHE A 172 1.11 -2.91 -1.30
CA PHE A 172 0.59 -2.74 0.06
C PHE A 172 -0.64 -1.83 0.10
N VAL A 173 -0.54 -0.63 -0.47
CA VAL A 173 -1.62 0.38 -0.45
C VAL A 173 -2.85 -0.12 -1.19
N THR A 174 -2.66 -0.78 -2.35
CA THR A 174 -3.78 -1.36 -3.10
C THR A 174 -4.52 -2.41 -2.28
N LYS A 175 -3.79 -3.32 -1.61
CA LYS A 175 -4.41 -4.33 -0.74
C LYS A 175 -5.09 -3.71 0.47
N PHE A 176 -4.50 -2.67 1.05
CA PHE A 176 -5.11 -1.94 2.15
C PHE A 176 -6.46 -1.34 1.73
N ILE A 177 -6.50 -0.62 0.60
CA ILE A 177 -7.73 -0.02 0.09
C ILE A 177 -8.76 -1.08 -0.27
N ASN A 178 -8.34 -2.19 -0.87
CA ASN A 178 -9.23 -3.31 -1.19
C ASN A 178 -9.91 -3.90 0.06
N ILE A 179 -9.23 -3.96 1.20
CA ILE A 179 -9.82 -4.44 2.47
C ILE A 179 -10.72 -3.37 3.09
N SER A 180 -10.27 -2.12 3.09
CA SER A 180 -11.02 -1.01 3.69
C SER A 180 -12.27 -0.64 2.90
N GLY A 181 -12.31 -0.92 1.59
CA GLY A 181 -13.41 -0.53 0.71
C GLY A 181 -13.50 0.97 0.43
N ASN A 182 -12.63 1.78 1.01
CA ASN A 182 -12.65 3.24 0.89
C ASN A 182 -11.45 3.76 0.08
N TYR A 183 -11.69 4.07 -1.20
CA TYR A 183 -10.69 4.62 -2.11
C TYR A 183 -10.29 6.06 -1.78
N LYS A 184 -11.12 6.80 -1.03
CA LYS A 184 -10.84 8.20 -0.65
C LYS A 184 -9.75 8.32 0.42
N LEU A 185 -9.31 7.20 1.00
CA LEU A 185 -8.23 7.19 1.99
C LEU A 185 -6.88 7.54 1.37
N LEU A 186 -6.65 7.24 0.08
CA LEU A 186 -5.37 7.52 -0.57
C LEU A 186 -5.29 8.97 -1.03
N ASN A 187 -4.22 9.64 -0.61
CA ASN A 187 -3.82 10.94 -1.11
C ASN A 187 -2.40 10.85 -1.69
N ILE A 188 -2.24 11.28 -2.95
CA ILE A 188 -0.97 11.29 -3.66
C ILE A 188 -0.48 12.73 -3.74
N ASN A 189 0.60 13.03 -3.03
CA ASN A 189 1.16 14.37 -2.93
C ASN A 189 2.19 14.59 -4.03
N LYS A 190 2.02 15.68 -4.79
CA LYS A 190 3.02 16.09 -5.79
C LYS A 190 4.30 16.55 -5.11
N LEU A 191 5.43 16.10 -5.66
CA LEU A 191 6.75 16.61 -5.30
C LEU A 191 6.94 18.02 -5.89
N GLY A 192 7.84 18.81 -5.31
CA GLY A 192 8.18 20.12 -5.84
C GLY A 192 8.79 21.06 -4.80
N VAL A 193 9.09 22.29 -5.22
CA VAL A 193 9.69 23.29 -4.33
C VAL A 193 8.70 23.70 -3.23
N ASN A 194 9.18 23.76 -1.98
CA ASN A 194 8.40 24.15 -0.79
C ASN A 194 7.17 23.28 -0.48
N LYS A 195 7.08 22.07 -1.02
CA LYS A 195 6.02 21.12 -0.64
C LYS A 195 6.33 20.50 0.71
N LYS A 196 5.41 20.68 1.65
CA LYS A 196 5.52 20.21 3.03
C LYS A 196 4.29 19.40 3.40
N LEU A 197 4.52 18.38 4.20
CA LEU A 197 3.51 17.47 4.71
C LEU A 197 3.67 17.39 6.23
N LEU A 198 2.56 17.60 6.94
CA LEU A 198 2.55 17.60 8.40
C LEU A 198 2.08 16.25 8.91
N HIS A 199 2.73 15.79 9.98
CA HIS A 199 2.32 14.59 10.72
C HIS A 199 2.17 14.89 12.20
N ASP A 200 1.18 14.27 12.82
CA ASP A 200 0.82 14.55 14.20
C ASP A 200 1.61 13.71 15.20
N ILE A 201 1.97 14.36 16.30
CA ILE A 201 2.66 13.75 17.44
C ILE A 201 1.84 14.06 18.68
N LYS A 202 1.35 13.03 19.37
CA LYS A 202 0.51 13.22 20.55
C LYS A 202 1.24 14.07 21.61
N GLY A 203 0.63 15.19 21.99
CA GLY A 203 1.14 16.10 23.02
C GLY A 203 2.37 16.92 22.62
N CYS A 204 2.67 17.06 21.32
CA CYS A 204 3.78 17.86 20.80
C CYS A 204 3.37 18.61 19.54
N LYS A 205 4.17 19.62 19.13
CA LYS A 205 4.02 20.26 17.81
C LYS A 205 4.17 19.22 16.69
N SER A 206 3.32 19.31 15.68
CA SER A 206 3.35 18.43 14.50
C SER A 206 4.72 18.51 13.81
N GLY A 207 5.20 17.37 13.32
CA GLY A 207 6.47 17.31 12.60
C GLY A 207 6.29 17.63 11.12
N VAL A 208 7.35 18.15 10.50
CA VAL A 208 7.36 18.54 9.08
C VAL A 208 8.14 17.51 8.27
N ILE A 209 7.56 17.12 7.15
CA ILE A 209 8.15 16.29 6.10
C ILE A 209 8.21 17.12 4.83
N GLU A 210 9.41 17.35 4.29
CA GLU A 210 9.62 18.07 3.04
C GLU A 210 9.61 17.08 1.88
N LEU A 211 8.85 17.39 0.83
CA LEU A 211 8.71 16.57 -0.37
C LEU A 211 9.47 17.28 -1.50
N LYS A 212 10.63 16.75 -1.90
CA LYS A 212 11.50 17.39 -2.90
C LYS A 212 11.57 16.53 -4.15
N GLU A 213 11.45 17.17 -5.30
CA GLU A 213 11.77 16.57 -6.59
C GLU A 213 13.27 16.74 -6.83
N HIS A 214 14.00 15.64 -6.99
CA HIS A 214 15.45 15.71 -7.21
C HIS A 214 15.85 14.66 -8.24
N ASN A 215 16.71 15.03 -9.21
CA ASN A 215 17.14 14.15 -10.30
C ASN A 215 18.05 12.97 -9.86
N SER A 216 18.21 12.75 -8.55
CA SER A 216 19.04 11.70 -7.97
C SER A 216 18.20 10.49 -7.54
N THR A 217 18.84 9.46 -6.98
CA THR A 217 18.15 8.28 -6.48
C THR A 217 17.11 8.63 -5.40
N PRO A 218 15.93 7.99 -5.40
CA PRO A 218 14.88 8.28 -4.44
C PRO A 218 15.36 7.88 -3.04
N SER A 219 15.16 8.76 -2.06
CA SER A 219 15.65 8.55 -0.70
C SER A 219 14.80 9.23 0.36
N ILE A 220 14.80 8.66 1.55
CA ILE A 220 14.11 9.21 2.73
C ILE A 220 15.16 9.44 3.81
N THR A 221 15.56 10.69 3.96
CA THR A 221 16.68 11.10 4.81
C THR A 221 16.26 12.18 5.80
N LYS A 222 17.08 12.38 6.82
CA LYS A 222 16.88 13.44 7.81
C LYS A 222 17.82 14.59 7.49
N ASP A 223 17.30 15.80 7.47
CA ASP A 223 18.07 17.01 7.25
C ASP A 223 18.82 17.50 8.51
N LYS A 224 19.77 18.42 8.32
CA LYS A 224 20.48 19.17 9.36
C LYS A 224 19.52 19.88 10.32
N TYR A 225 18.39 20.41 9.80
CA TYR A 225 17.32 21.03 10.59
C TYR A 225 16.38 20.03 11.29
N LYS A 226 16.74 18.75 11.32
CA LYS A 226 15.97 17.65 11.92
C LYS A 226 14.60 17.39 11.29
N ASN A 227 14.32 17.95 10.12
CA ASN A 227 13.15 17.60 9.30
C ASN A 227 13.39 16.29 8.53
N LEU A 228 12.32 15.61 8.14
CA LEU A 228 12.41 14.47 7.23
C LEU A 228 12.30 15.00 5.80
N ILE A 229 13.21 14.58 4.92
CA ILE A 229 13.18 14.89 3.50
C ILE A 229 12.86 13.60 2.75
N VAL A 230 11.85 13.66 1.89
CA VAL A 230 11.52 12.63 0.92
C VAL A 230 11.89 13.17 -0.45
N CYS A 231 12.90 12.56 -1.07
CA CYS A 231 13.28 12.79 -2.45
C CYS A 231 12.71 11.64 -3.29
N GLY A 232 11.89 11.97 -4.28
CA GLY A 232 11.23 11.00 -5.15
C GLY A 232 11.47 11.25 -6.63
#